data_AF-A0A521FKL1-F1
#
_entry.id   AF-A0A521FKL1-F1
#
_cell.length_a   1.000
_cell.length_b   1.000
_cell.length_c   1.000
_cell.angle_alpha   90.00
_cell.angle_beta   90.00
_cell.angle_gamma   90.00
#
_symmetry.space_group_name_H-M   'P 1'
#
loop_
_entity.id
_entity.type
_entity.pdbx_description
1 polymer ?
#
loop_
_entity_poly.entity_id
_entity_poly.type
_entity_poly.pdbx_seq_one_letter_code
_entity_poly.pdbx_strand_id
1 'polypeptide(L)' 'MEQFILYKGEIQGRYKEVQIYPLPDVKNVFLVHWDGFEIGKIKKKDGKWVTKSADLIPVVKEIGALIDARGMNSD' A
#
# COMPACT_ATOMS: atom_id res chain seq x y z
N MET A 1 9.63 10.53 12.71
CA MET A 1 8.25 10.51 12.21
C MET A 1 8.19 9.43 11.14
N GLU A 2 7.51 8.32 11.40
CA GLU A 2 7.25 7.29 10.39
C GLU A 2 6.39 7.93 9.29
N GLN A 3 6.95 8.10 8.09
CA GLN A 3 6.20 8.64 6.96
C GLN A 3 5.22 7.58 6.49
N PHE A 4 3.92 7.87 6.47
CA PHE A 4 2.91 6.99 5.89
C PHE A 4 2.04 7.75 4.91
N ILE A 5 1.54 7.07 3.87
CA ILE A 5 0.53 7.64 2.98
C ILE A 5 -0.83 7.35 3.58
N LEU A 6 -1.58 8.42 3.90
CA LEU A 6 -2.99 8.32 4.20
C LEU A 6 -3.79 8.54 2.91
N TYR A 7 -4.53 7.52 2.49
CA TYR A 7 -5.47 7.60 1.40
C TYR A 7 -6.88 7.41 1.94
N LYS A 8 -7.76 8.37 1.67
CA LYS A 8 -9.19 8.27 1.95
C LYS A 8 -9.90 8.33 0.61
N GLY A 9 -10.52 7.22 0.22
CA GLY A 9 -11.19 7.13 -1.06
C GLY A 9 -12.07 5.91 -1.17
N GLU A 10 -12.83 5.85 -2.25
CA GLU A 10 -13.68 4.70 -2.54
C GLU A 10 -12.84 3.60 -3.16
N ILE A 11 -12.75 2.47 -2.47
CA ILE A 11 -12.08 1.26 -2.93
C ILE A 11 -13.11 0.13 -2.93
N GLN A 12 -13.38 -0.44 -4.11
CA GLN A 12 -14.43 -1.46 -4.31
C GLN A 12 -15.85 -0.99 -3.90
N GLY A 13 -16.21 0.26 -4.21
CA GLY A 13 -17.53 0.78 -3.85
C GLY A 13 -17.72 1.03 -2.35
N ARG A 14 -16.63 1.09 -1.57
CA ARG A 14 -16.65 1.44 -0.15
C ARG A 14 -15.61 2.51 0.14
N TYR A 15 -15.98 3.54 0.89
CA TYR A 15 -15.01 4.48 1.45
C TYR A 15 -14.13 3.74 2.45
N LYS A 16 -12.82 3.78 2.24
CA LYS A 16 -11.83 3.18 3.14
C LYS A 16 -10.75 4.19 3.48
N GLU A 17 -10.30 4.14 4.73
CA GLU A 17 -9.08 4.80 5.15
C GLU A 17 -7.92 3.81 5.03
N VAL A 18 -7.02 4.05 4.07
CA VAL A 18 -5.84 3.23 3.83
C VAL A 18 -4.61 3.96 4.33
N GLN A 19 -3.87 3.31 5.20
CA GLN A 19 -2.56 3.78 5.66
C GLN A 19 -1.49 2.86 5.09
N ILE A 20 -0.49 3.44 4.42
CA ILE A 20 0.59 2.71 3.77
C ILE A 20 1.90 3.11 4.43
N TYR A 21 2.55 2.16 5.08
CA TYR A 21 3.80 2.37 5.80
C TYR A 21 4.96 1.76 5.01
N PRO A 22 6.00 2.52 4.64
CA PRO A 22 7.22 1.98 4.09
C PRO A 22 7.92 1.14 5.15
N LEU A 23 8.37 -0.07 4.78
CA LEU A 23 9.22 -0.88 5.65
C LEU A 23 10.67 -0.42 5.47
N PRO A 24 11.32 0.13 6.52
CA PRO A 24 12.66 0.71 6.38
C PRO A 24 13.73 -0.33 6.01
N ASP A 25 13.53 -1.58 6.43
CA ASP A 25 14.47 -2.68 6.17
C ASP A 25 14.34 -3.31 4.78
N VAL A 26 13.28 -2.97 4.02
CA VAL A 26 12.98 -3.68 2.77
C VAL A 26 12.53 -2.71 1.69
N LYS A 27 13.41 -2.48 0.71
CA LYS A 27 13.12 -1.62 -0.44
C LYS A 27 11.87 -2.08 -1.18
N ASN A 28 11.03 -1.11 -1.54
CA ASN A 28 9.80 -1.32 -2.30
C ASN A 28 8.79 -2.28 -1.63
N VAL A 29 8.81 -2.39 -0.30
CA VAL A 29 7.81 -3.14 0.47
C VAL A 29 7.11 -2.19 1.41
N PHE A 30 5.78 -2.29 1.41
CA PHE A 30 4.91 -1.41 2.18
C PHE A 30 3.89 -2.25 2.94
N LEU A 31 3.69 -1.90 4.20
CA LEU A 31 2.64 -2.43 5.05
C LEU A 31 1.36 -1.61 4.82
N VAL A 32 0.24 -2.28 4.59
CA VAL A 32 -1.04 -1.65 4.32
C VAL A 32 -1.99 -1.95 5.47
N HIS A 33 -2.53 -0.88 6.05
CA HIS A 33 -3.61 -0.94 7.02
C HIS A 33 -4.89 -0.37 6.42
N TRP A 34 -6.03 -0.96 6.76
CA TRP A 34 -7.37 -0.43 6.47
C TRP A 34 -8.10 -0.17 7.77
N ASP A 35 -8.64 1.04 7.93
CA ASP A 35 -9.47 1.41 9.08
C ASP A 35 -8.78 1.06 10.43
N GLY A 36 -7.45 1.19 10.48
CA GLY A 36 -6.62 0.86 11.65
C GLY A 36 -6.15 -0.60 11.76
N PHE A 37 -6.60 -1.52 10.90
CA PHE A 37 -6.21 -2.93 10.92
C PHE A 37 -5.15 -3.26 9.89
N GLU A 38 -4.11 -4.01 10.27
CA GLU A 38 -3.13 -4.56 9.32
C GLU A 38 -3.81 -5.56 8.39
N ILE A 39 -3.75 -5.30 7.08
CA ILE A 39 -4.28 -6.19 6.03
C ILE A 39 -3.17 -7.01 5.39
N GLY A 40 -1.97 -6.42 5.33
CA GLY A 40 -0.75 -7.11 4.98
C GLY A 40 0.15 -6.25 4.11
N LYS A 41 1.01 -6.91 3.33
CA LYS A 41 2.14 -6.23 2.66
C LYS A 41 2.00 -6.26 1.15
N ILE A 42 2.27 -5.12 0.54
CA ILE A 42 2.47 -5.02 -0.90
C ILE A 42 3.93 -4.79 -1.20
N LYS A 43 4.39 -5.32 -2.33
CA LYS A 43 5.77 -5.14 -2.77
C LYS A 43 5.86 -4.94 -4.25
N LYS A 44 6.84 -4.17 -4.72
CA LYS A 44 7.14 -4.05 -6.15
C LYS A 44 8.11 -5.16 -6.55
N LYS A 45 7.72 -5.99 -7.51
CA LYS A 45 8.54 -7.06 -8.09
C LYS A 45 8.48 -6.95 -9.61
N ASP A 46 9.64 -6.88 -10.28
CA ASP A 46 9.74 -6.73 -11.74
C ASP A 46 8.91 -5.54 -12.28
N GLY A 47 8.93 -4.41 -11.56
CA GLY A 47 8.16 -3.22 -11.90
C GLY A 47 6.65 -3.30 -11.63
N LYS A 48 6.15 -4.43 -11.12
CA LYS A 48 4.72 -4.65 -10.82
C LYS A 48 4.47 -4.76 -9.32
N TRP A 49 3.39 -4.15 -8.84
CA TRP A 49 2.95 -4.29 -7.46
C TRP A 49 2.26 -5.65 -7.26
N VAL A 50 2.73 -6.39 -6.26
CA VAL A 50 2.22 -7.72 -5.90
C VAL A 50 1.99 -7.81 -4.40
N THR A 51 1.05 -8.66 -4.01
CA THR A 51 0.69 -8.90 -2.61
C THR A 51 0.45 -10.40 -2.40
N LYS A 52 0.56 -10.85 -1.16
CA LYS A 52 0.14 -12.19 -0.74
C LYS A 52 -1.22 -12.18 -0.01
N SER A 53 -1.70 -11.02 0.41
CA SER A 53 -2.98 -10.90 1.12
C SER A 53 -4.14 -10.92 0.14
N ALA A 54 -5.09 -11.85 0.32
CA ALA A 54 -6.26 -11.99 -0.55
C ALA A 54 -7.08 -10.69 -0.64
N ASP A 55 -7.23 -9.99 0.47
CA ASP A 55 -7.91 -8.70 0.56
C ASP A 55 -7.26 -7.60 -0.28
N LEU A 56 -5.93 -7.64 -0.43
CA LEU A 56 -5.20 -6.63 -1.19
C LEU A 56 -5.13 -6.97 -2.68
N ILE A 57 -5.30 -8.23 -3.10
CA ILE A 57 -5.26 -8.66 -4.52
C ILE A 57 -6.10 -7.75 -5.43
N PRO A 58 -7.39 -7.48 -5.14
CA PRO A 58 -8.22 -6.68 -6.03
C PRO A 58 -7.78 -5.22 -6.14
N VAL A 59 -7.04 -4.70 -5.15
CA VAL A 59 -6.74 -3.26 -5.02
C VAL A 59 -5.23 -2.97 -5.11
N VAL A 60 -4.39 -4.01 -5.24
CA VAL A 60 -2.92 -3.90 -5.23
C VAL A 60 -2.41 -2.97 -6.32
N LYS A 61 -3.12 -2.90 -7.46
CA LYS A 61 -2.81 -1.99 -8.56
C LYS A 61 -3.07 -0.54 -8.19
N GLU A 62 -4.22 -0.26 -7.56
CA GLU A 62 -4.59 1.09 -7.13
C GLU A 62 -3.64 1.59 -6.04
N ILE A 63 -3.40 0.77 -5.02
CA ILE A 63 -2.48 1.10 -3.93
C ILE A 63 -1.06 1.30 -4.48
N GLY A 64 -0.63 0.43 -5.39
CA GLY A 64 0.67 0.56 -6.06
C GLY A 64 0.82 1.87 -6.84
N ALA A 65 -0.21 2.24 -7.61
CA ALA A 65 -0.24 3.50 -8.34
C ALA A 65 -0.19 4.71 -7.40
N LEU A 66 -0.84 4.64 -6.23
CA LEU A 66 -0.76 5.70 -5.21
C LEU A 66 0.66 5.86 -4.66
N ILE A 67 1.38 4.76 -4.40
CA ILE A 67 2.77 4.81 -3.94
C ILE A 67 3.67 5.44 -5.01
N ASP A 68 3.54 5.00 -6.27
CA ASP A 68 4.29 5.55 -7.39
C ASP A 68 4.00 7.06 -7.58
N ALA A 69 2.73 7.47 -7.50
CA ALA A 69 2.32 8.87 -7.64
C ALA A 69 2.87 9.77 -6.52
N ARG A 70 3.03 9.23 -5.31
CA ARG A 70 3.60 9.96 -4.16
C ARG A 70 5.12 9.98 -4.17
N GLY A 71 5.77 9.29 -5.11
CA GLY A 71 7.23 9.23 -5.19
C GLY A 71 7.88 8.54 -4.00
N MET A 72 7.14 7.71 -3.26
CA MET A 72 7.68 6.97 -2.13
C MET A 72 8.54 5.80 -2.63
N ASN A 73 9.82 6.06 -2.83
CA ASN A 73 10.84 5.03 -2.82
C ASN A 73 11.40 4.94 -1.40
N SER A 74 11.32 3.77 -0.77
CA SER A 74 12.13 3.47 0.41
C SER A 74 13.58 3.33 -0.06
N ASP A 75 14.32 4.44 -0.13
CA ASP A 75 15.77 4.41 -0.40
C ASP A 75 16.58 4.14 0.87
#